data_AF-A0A438EAP7-F1
#
_entry.id   AF-A0A438EAP7-F1
#
_cell.length_a   1.000
_cell.length_b   1.000
_cell.length_c   1.000
_cell.angle_alpha   90.00
_cell.angle_beta   90.00
_cell.angle_gamma   90.00
#
_symmetry.space_group_name_H-M   'P 1'
#
loop_
_entity.id
_entity.type
_entity.pdbx_description
1 polymer ?
#
loop_
_entity_poly.entity_id
_entity_poly.type
_entity_poly.pdbx_seq_one_letter_code
_entity_poly.pdbx_strand_id
1 'polypeptide(L)'
;MIAEVSKAPIAASGVATSVNAKPAKVSKLSSQKKDSASVTASEKKGVDRPPEKDRKKDVPHPRMQFDDKSRVEKAKRRAVVRPIEVRNRVELFRHLPQYERGTLLPDLESKFFLLDPMHPAVYKVGLQYLAGDVSGGNARCIAMLQAFQEAIKDYSTPPEKTLVRDLTARLSSYVSFLIECRPLSISMGNAIRFLKSRIAKLPLSLSESEAKASLQSDINRFINEKIVLADKVIVRHAVTKIRDGDVLLTYGSSSAVEMILLYAHELGKQFRVVVVDSRPKLEGQLLLRRLVGKGLSCTYTHINAVSYIMHEVTRVFLGASSVLSNGTVYSRVGTACVSMVAHAFRVPVLVCCEAYKFYERVQLDSICSNELGDPDAISKVPGREEINYLDDWAKSENLQLLNLIYDATPSDYVSMIITDYGMVSHINIKILCFILLRKHTLFILSFPRVT
;
A
#
# COMPACT_ATOMS: atom_id res chain seq x y z
N MET A 1 -3.23 -50.44 -32.33
CA MET A 1 -3.23 -51.79 -32.89
C MET A 1 -2.35 -51.79 -34.13
N ILE A 2 -1.16 -52.40 -33.97
CA ILE A 2 -0.33 -53.16 -34.91
C ILE A 2 -0.07 -52.58 -36.32
N ALA A 3 1.19 -52.18 -36.55
CA ALA A 3 2.03 -52.70 -37.64
C ALA A 3 3.52 -52.34 -37.39
N GLU A 4 4.28 -53.30 -36.85
CA GLU A 4 5.74 -53.40 -36.96
C GLU A 4 6.11 -54.10 -38.27
N VAL A 5 7.24 -53.74 -38.91
CA VAL A 5 8.27 -54.63 -39.50
C VAL A 5 9.54 -53.75 -39.67
N SER A 6 10.58 -53.85 -38.82
CA SER A 6 11.80 -54.70 -38.90
C SER A 6 12.71 -54.39 -40.12
N LYS A 7 14.04 -54.19 -40.08
CA LYS A 7 15.13 -54.89 -39.35
C LYS A 7 16.46 -54.10 -39.52
N ALA A 8 17.30 -54.10 -38.48
CA ALA A 8 18.77 -53.91 -38.58
C ALA A 8 19.43 -55.22 -39.07
N PRO A 9 20.74 -55.26 -39.42
CA PRO A 9 21.74 -55.56 -38.37
C PRO A 9 23.20 -55.04 -38.55
N ILE A 10 23.84 -54.86 -37.38
CA ILE A 10 25.18 -55.35 -36.95
C ILE A 10 26.48 -54.63 -37.40
N ALA A 11 27.34 -54.49 -36.38
CA ALA A 11 28.63 -53.82 -36.24
C ALA A 11 29.84 -54.76 -36.33
N ALA A 12 31.06 -54.20 -36.39
CA ALA A 12 32.30 -54.77 -35.84
C ALA A 12 33.40 -53.67 -35.75
N SER A 13 33.83 -53.28 -34.54
CA SER A 13 35.17 -53.49 -33.91
C SER A 13 36.36 -52.79 -34.59
N GLY A 14 37.28 -52.06 -33.96
CA GLY A 14 37.66 -51.85 -32.56
C GLY A 14 39.21 -51.90 -32.43
N VAL A 15 39.86 -50.98 -31.71
CA VAL A 15 41.22 -51.18 -31.13
C VAL A 15 41.34 -50.35 -29.84
N ALA A 16 41.91 -50.98 -28.80
CA ALA A 16 42.11 -50.49 -27.44
C ALA A 16 43.58 -50.13 -27.14
N THR A 17 43.82 -49.32 -26.10
CA THR A 17 44.96 -49.38 -25.13
C THR A 17 44.74 -48.30 -24.05
N SER A 18 44.43 -48.65 -22.80
CA SER A 18 45.31 -48.87 -21.61
C SER A 18 45.36 -47.65 -20.65
N VAL A 19 44.66 -47.67 -19.50
CA VAL A 19 45.14 -48.01 -18.13
C VAL A 19 45.92 -46.88 -17.43
N ASN A 20 45.37 -46.17 -16.43
CA ASN A 20 45.42 -46.47 -14.98
C ASN A 20 45.06 -45.25 -14.09
N ALA A 21 44.74 -45.52 -12.83
CA ALA A 21 44.03 -44.65 -11.91
C ALA A 21 44.88 -44.06 -10.74
N LYS A 22 44.34 -42.97 -10.15
CA LYS A 22 44.32 -42.58 -8.70
C LYS A 22 45.48 -41.76 -8.06
N PRO A 23 45.23 -41.09 -6.89
CA PRO A 23 45.63 -39.69 -6.59
C PRO A 23 46.57 -39.50 -5.38
N ALA A 24 47.09 -38.28 -5.13
CA ALA A 24 47.60 -37.83 -3.81
C ALA A 24 47.82 -36.30 -3.67
N LYS A 25 47.79 -35.84 -2.40
CA LYS A 25 48.00 -34.48 -1.81
C LYS A 25 49.44 -33.93 -1.94
N VAL A 26 49.62 -32.64 -1.56
CA VAL A 26 50.76 -31.92 -0.89
C VAL A 26 50.87 -30.50 -1.50
N SER A 27 50.71 -29.34 -0.85
CA SER A 27 51.29 -28.64 0.32
C SER A 27 52.59 -27.83 0.09
N LYS A 28 52.55 -26.53 0.48
CA LYS A 28 53.59 -25.65 1.09
C LYS A 28 54.61 -24.81 0.27
N LEU A 29 54.60 -23.48 0.59
CA LEU A 29 55.70 -22.51 0.91
C LEU A 29 56.79 -22.24 -0.16
N SER A 30 57.48 -21.09 -0.33
CA SER A 30 57.82 -19.83 0.41
C SER A 30 58.50 -18.87 -0.64
N SER A 31 58.66 -17.54 -0.52
CA SER A 31 59.64 -16.77 0.30
C SER A 31 59.61 -15.26 -0.09
N GLN A 32 59.43 -14.31 0.85
CA GLN A 32 60.41 -13.38 1.48
C GLN A 32 60.89 -12.10 0.73
N LYS A 33 60.61 -10.93 1.36
CA LYS A 33 61.54 -9.84 1.84
C LYS A 33 60.70 -8.80 2.62
N LYS A 34 60.77 -8.69 3.96
CA LYS A 34 61.61 -7.80 4.84
C LYS A 34 61.70 -6.36 4.33
N ASP A 35 61.24 -5.34 5.07
CA ASP A 35 61.94 -4.82 6.26
C ASP A 35 61.10 -4.49 7.51
N SER A 36 61.85 -4.41 8.61
CA SER A 36 61.49 -4.36 10.03
C SER A 36 61.77 -3.00 10.67
N ALA A 37 60.98 -2.60 11.68
CA ALA A 37 61.47 -2.05 12.95
C ALA A 37 60.34 -1.95 14.01
N SER A 38 60.55 -2.68 15.12
CA SER A 38 59.96 -2.58 16.46
C SER A 38 60.38 -1.25 17.16
N VAL A 39 59.88 -0.75 18.30
CA VAL A 39 59.58 -1.23 19.67
C VAL A 39 58.79 -0.05 20.33
N THR A 40 57.80 -0.14 21.24
CA THR A 40 57.88 -0.45 22.68
C THR A 40 56.47 -0.37 23.32
N ALA A 41 56.22 -1.30 24.25
CA ALA A 41 55.08 -1.32 25.15
C ALA A 41 55.32 -0.45 26.39
N SER A 42 54.23 0.05 27.01
CA SER A 42 54.14 0.29 28.46
C SER A 42 52.69 0.31 28.93
N GLU A 43 52.47 -0.31 30.08
CA GLU A 43 51.19 -0.72 30.67
C GLU A 43 50.45 0.36 31.50
N LYS A 44 49.17 0.06 31.76
CA LYS A 44 48.33 0.36 32.96
C LYS A 44 47.79 1.79 33.18
N LYS A 45 46.45 1.91 33.08
CA LYS A 45 45.55 2.02 34.25
C LYS A 45 44.08 1.96 33.82
N GLY A 46 43.29 1.16 34.55
CA GLY A 46 41.87 0.96 34.31
C GLY A 46 41.01 2.12 34.79
N VAL A 47 39.88 2.31 34.12
CA VAL A 47 38.64 2.89 34.64
C VAL A 47 37.48 2.20 33.91
N ASP A 48 36.62 1.55 34.68
CA ASP A 48 35.36 0.93 34.24
C ASP A 48 34.47 1.95 33.50
N ARG A 49 34.07 1.62 32.27
CA ARG A 49 32.94 2.24 31.57
C ARG A 49 31.86 1.18 31.36
N PRO A 50 30.61 1.38 31.84
CA PRO A 50 29.52 0.46 31.54
C PRO A 50 29.16 0.53 30.05
N PRO A 51 28.67 -0.56 29.44
CA PRO A 51 28.41 -0.61 28.02
C PRO A 51 27.23 0.29 27.67
N GLU A 52 27.49 1.21 26.74
CA GLU A 52 26.53 2.09 26.11
C GLU A 52 25.44 1.25 25.44
N LYS A 53 24.23 1.21 26.04
CA LYS A 53 23.05 0.66 25.38
C LYS A 53 22.79 1.50 24.14
N ASP A 54 23.07 0.90 22.97
CA ASP A 54 22.71 1.40 21.65
C ASP A 54 21.34 2.10 21.69
N ARG A 55 21.38 3.39 21.39
CA ARG A 55 20.21 4.19 21.04
C ARG A 55 19.53 3.50 19.86
N LYS A 56 18.47 2.74 20.15
CA LYS A 56 17.54 2.24 19.14
C LYS A 56 17.02 3.45 18.37
N LYS A 57 17.62 3.68 17.20
CA LYS A 57 17.07 4.56 16.16
C LYS A 57 15.59 4.20 15.99
N ASP A 58 14.75 5.22 15.90
CA ASP A 58 13.31 5.13 15.68
C ASP A 58 13.00 4.25 14.46
N VAL A 59 12.80 2.96 14.71
CA VAL A 59 12.27 2.04 13.70
C VAL A 59 10.78 2.38 13.59
N PRO A 60 10.29 2.75 12.38
CA PRO A 60 8.88 3.02 12.19
C PRO A 60 8.08 1.81 12.68
N HIS A 61 6.87 2.03 13.24
CA HIS A 61 5.98 0.92 13.60
C HIS A 61 5.94 -0.06 12.43
N PRO A 62 6.45 -1.29 12.61
CA PRO A 62 6.42 -2.24 11.52
C PRO A 62 4.94 -2.53 11.33
N ARG A 63 4.39 -2.15 10.16
CA ARG A 63 3.25 -2.88 9.59
C ARG A 63 3.57 -4.35 9.81
N MET A 64 2.64 -5.06 10.45
CA MET A 64 2.89 -6.40 10.93
C MET A 64 3.47 -7.21 9.78
N GLN A 65 4.73 -7.63 9.92
CA GLN A 65 5.31 -8.56 8.98
C GLN A 65 4.76 -9.91 9.39
N PHE A 66 3.76 -10.37 8.67
CA PHE A 66 3.01 -11.53 9.08
C PHE A 66 3.80 -12.84 9.00
N ASP A 67 4.95 -12.82 8.34
CA ASP A 67 5.90 -13.94 8.31
C ASP A 67 6.53 -14.21 9.68
N ASP A 68 6.60 -13.21 10.56
CA ASP A 68 7.19 -13.34 11.89
C ASP A 68 6.16 -13.86 12.90
N LYS A 69 6.16 -15.19 13.10
CA LYS A 69 5.26 -15.91 14.01
C LYS A 69 5.24 -15.32 15.43
N SER A 70 6.38 -14.85 15.94
CA SER A 70 6.48 -14.29 17.29
C SER A 70 5.73 -12.96 17.43
N ARG A 71 5.77 -12.13 16.38
CA ARG A 71 5.07 -10.85 16.33
C ARG A 71 3.58 -11.03 16.13
N VAL A 72 3.19 -11.98 15.28
CA VAL A 72 1.76 -12.31 15.05
C VAL A 72 1.12 -12.83 16.34
N GLU A 73 1.76 -13.76 17.06
CA GLU A 73 1.24 -14.25 18.35
C GLU A 73 1.15 -13.15 19.42
N LYS A 74 2.15 -12.28 19.49
CA LYS A 74 2.12 -11.12 20.39
C LYS A 74 0.99 -10.14 20.04
N ALA A 75 0.69 -9.96 18.76
CA ALA A 75 -0.43 -9.15 18.30
C ALA A 75 -1.77 -9.83 18.61
N LYS A 76 -1.92 -11.14 18.35
CA LYS A 76 -3.12 -11.92 18.69
C LYS A 76 -3.46 -11.88 20.19
N ARG A 77 -2.45 -11.91 21.06
CA ARG A 77 -2.64 -11.77 22.52
C ARG A 77 -3.08 -10.38 22.96
N ARG A 78 -2.80 -9.35 22.15
CA ARG A 78 -3.16 -7.95 22.42
C ARG A 78 -4.42 -7.51 21.67
N ALA A 79 -4.92 -8.35 20.76
CA ALA A 79 -6.05 -8.03 19.92
C ALA A 79 -7.33 -7.95 20.76
N VAL A 80 -8.13 -6.93 20.48
CA VAL A 80 -9.40 -6.70 21.17
C VAL A 80 -10.43 -7.74 20.76
N VAL A 81 -10.44 -8.09 19.47
CA VAL A 81 -11.24 -9.18 18.94
C VAL A 81 -10.32 -10.29 18.44
N ARG A 82 -10.72 -11.55 18.66
CA ARG A 82 -10.09 -12.70 18.02
C ARG A 82 -10.90 -13.04 16.77
N PRO A 83 -10.59 -12.46 15.60
CA PRO A 83 -11.28 -12.81 14.38
C PRO A 83 -11.04 -14.28 14.04
N ILE A 84 -12.08 -14.95 13.54
CA ILE A 84 -11.98 -16.31 13.04
C ILE A 84 -11.23 -16.25 11.70
N GLU A 85 -10.13 -16.97 11.64
CA GLU A 85 -9.33 -17.10 10.43
C GLU A 85 -10.01 -18.11 9.48
N VAL A 86 -10.18 -17.72 8.22
CA VAL A 86 -10.71 -18.62 7.18
C VAL A 86 -9.86 -19.91 7.14
N ARG A 87 -10.52 -21.08 7.19
CA ARG A 87 -9.84 -22.40 7.22
C ARG A 87 -9.03 -22.69 5.94
N ASN A 88 -9.62 -22.42 4.77
CA ASN A 88 -9.05 -22.78 3.47
C ASN A 88 -8.37 -21.57 2.82
N ARG A 89 -7.15 -21.23 3.26
CA ARG A 89 -6.34 -20.14 2.69
C ARG A 89 -5.39 -20.64 1.61
N VAL A 90 -5.21 -19.79 0.59
CA VAL A 90 -4.19 -19.99 -0.44
C VAL A 90 -2.79 -20.01 0.17
N GLU A 91 -2.01 -21.04 -0.16
CA GLU A 91 -0.69 -21.32 0.42
C GLU A 91 0.25 -20.12 0.32
N LEU A 92 0.31 -19.49 -0.85
CA LEU A 92 1.16 -18.33 -1.14
C LEU A 92 0.81 -17.08 -0.30
N PHE A 93 -0.40 -17.00 0.25
CA PHE A 93 -0.91 -15.84 0.99
C PHE A 93 -1.21 -16.15 2.46
N ARG A 94 -0.72 -17.27 3.00
CA ARG A 94 -0.94 -17.68 4.40
C ARG A 94 -0.40 -16.68 5.43
N HIS A 95 0.62 -15.91 5.05
CA HIS A 95 1.10 -14.81 5.88
C HIS A 95 0.04 -13.71 5.97
N LEU A 96 -0.69 -13.39 4.91
CA LEU A 96 -1.67 -12.31 4.98
C LEU A 96 -2.89 -12.68 5.85
N PRO A 97 -3.43 -11.74 6.64
CA PRO A 97 -4.60 -11.98 7.46
C PRO A 97 -5.85 -12.04 6.56
N GLN A 98 -6.62 -13.12 6.67
CA GLN A 98 -7.93 -13.26 6.03
C GLN A 98 -8.97 -13.60 7.09
N TYR A 99 -9.87 -12.66 7.37
CA TYR A 99 -10.88 -12.80 8.41
C TYR A 99 -12.26 -12.99 7.80
N GLU A 100 -13.10 -13.79 8.45
CA GLU A 100 -14.51 -13.92 8.11
C GLU A 100 -15.25 -12.63 8.53
N ARG A 101 -15.87 -11.93 7.58
CA ARG A 101 -16.54 -10.64 7.86
C ARG A 101 -17.79 -10.78 8.72
N GLY A 102 -18.47 -11.93 8.67
CA GLY A 102 -19.77 -12.15 9.31
C GLY A 102 -19.77 -12.12 10.84
N THR A 103 -18.65 -12.43 11.48
CA THR A 103 -18.58 -12.55 12.96
C THR A 103 -18.03 -11.31 13.65
N LEU A 104 -17.39 -10.40 12.92
CA LEU A 104 -16.69 -9.24 13.50
C LEU A 104 -17.63 -8.11 13.93
N LEU A 105 -18.66 -7.81 13.13
CA LEU A 105 -19.60 -6.72 13.41
C LEU A 105 -20.44 -6.98 14.68
N PRO A 106 -21.08 -8.15 14.87
CA PRO A 106 -21.87 -8.42 16.08
C PRO A 106 -21.02 -8.53 17.36
N ASP A 107 -19.80 -9.08 17.24
CA ASP A 107 -18.86 -9.20 18.37
C ASP A 107 -18.29 -7.85 18.81
N LEU A 108 -18.12 -6.91 17.88
CA LEU A 108 -17.70 -5.55 18.18
C LEU A 108 -18.82 -4.76 18.86
N GLU A 109 -20.05 -4.87 18.34
CA GLU A 109 -21.24 -4.22 18.91
C GLU A 109 -21.52 -4.69 20.35
N SER A 110 -21.39 -5.99 20.62
CA SER A 110 -21.59 -6.55 21.96
C SER A 110 -20.49 -6.18 22.97
N LYS A 111 -19.26 -5.95 22.52
CA LYS A 111 -18.11 -5.59 23.36
C LYS A 111 -17.87 -4.09 23.51
N PHE A 112 -18.66 -3.26 22.82
CA PHE A 112 -18.56 -1.79 22.88
C PHE A 112 -18.57 -1.24 24.31
N PHE A 113 -19.33 -1.87 25.22
CA PHE A 113 -19.47 -1.45 26.62
C PHE A 113 -18.40 -2.00 27.58
N LEU A 114 -17.51 -2.89 27.12
CA LEU A 114 -16.49 -3.56 27.94
C LEU A 114 -15.06 -3.07 27.65
N LEU A 115 -14.89 -2.21 26.65
CA LEU A 115 -13.59 -1.74 26.20
C LEU A 115 -13.13 -0.51 27.00
N ASP A 116 -11.88 -0.58 27.48
CA ASP A 116 -11.06 0.59 27.87
C ASP A 116 -11.25 1.71 26.83
N PRO A 117 -11.32 3.01 27.22
CA PRO A 117 -12.19 4.01 26.60
C PRO A 117 -11.82 4.29 25.14
N MET A 118 -12.42 3.52 24.23
CA MET A 118 -12.37 3.81 22.80
C MET A 118 -13.27 4.99 22.53
N HIS A 119 -12.72 6.00 21.85
CA HIS A 119 -13.49 7.18 21.54
C HIS A 119 -14.62 6.85 20.55
N PRO A 120 -15.88 7.29 20.78
CA PRO A 120 -17.01 6.96 19.91
C PRO A 120 -16.79 7.30 18.43
N ALA A 121 -16.10 8.42 18.16
CA ALA A 121 -15.74 8.82 16.80
C ALA A 121 -14.83 7.81 16.08
N VAL A 122 -13.84 7.26 16.80
CA VAL A 122 -12.90 6.29 16.25
C VAL A 122 -13.62 4.96 16.01
N TYR A 123 -14.51 4.57 16.92
CA TYR A 123 -15.33 3.38 16.78
C TYR A 123 -16.24 3.45 15.55
N LYS A 124 -16.95 4.57 15.36
CA LYS A 124 -17.79 4.83 14.19
C LYS A 124 -17.02 4.66 12.88
N VAL A 125 -15.81 5.24 12.78
CA VAL A 125 -14.96 5.10 11.59
C VAL A 125 -14.49 3.65 11.40
N GLY A 126 -14.18 2.93 12.48
CA GLY A 126 -13.86 1.50 12.43
C GLY A 126 -14.97 0.65 11.82
N LEU A 127 -16.23 0.89 12.23
CA LEU A 127 -17.40 0.23 11.66
C LEU A 127 -17.58 0.56 10.17
N GLN A 128 -17.43 1.83 9.78
CA GLN A 128 -17.49 2.23 8.37
C GLN A 128 -16.41 1.56 7.50
N TYR A 129 -15.23 1.26 8.08
CA TYR A 129 -14.19 0.50 7.37
C TYR A 129 -14.52 -0.98 7.21
N LEU A 130 -15.15 -1.58 8.22
CA LEU A 130 -15.61 -2.97 8.19
C LEU A 130 -16.75 -3.17 7.17
N ALA A 131 -17.76 -2.29 7.22
CA ALA A 131 -18.88 -2.28 6.27
C ALA A 131 -18.41 -2.03 4.83
N GLY A 132 -17.33 -1.26 4.67
CA GLY A 132 -16.76 -0.92 3.36
C GLY A 132 -17.34 0.35 2.74
N ASP A 133 -18.17 1.09 3.48
CA ASP A 133 -18.74 2.38 3.08
C ASP A 133 -17.65 3.38 2.67
N VAL A 134 -16.53 3.38 3.40
CA VAL A 134 -15.38 4.24 3.13
C VAL A 134 -14.23 3.41 2.54
N SER A 135 -14.17 3.36 1.21
CA SER A 135 -13.25 2.47 0.48
C SER A 135 -11.99 3.15 -0.09
N GLY A 136 -12.08 4.43 -0.43
CA GLY A 136 -11.02 5.20 -1.10
C GLY A 136 -9.88 5.64 -0.17
N GLY A 137 -8.64 5.67 -0.68
CA GLY A 137 -7.46 6.00 0.12
C GLY A 137 -7.47 7.40 0.77
N ASN A 138 -8.02 8.41 0.06
CA ASN A 138 -8.21 9.77 0.61
C ASN A 138 -9.33 9.81 1.63
N ALA A 139 -10.51 9.29 1.27
CA ALA A 139 -11.68 9.28 2.12
C ALA A 139 -11.40 8.57 3.46
N ARG A 140 -10.70 7.43 3.43
CA ARG A 140 -10.23 6.73 4.63
C ARG A 140 -9.33 7.63 5.47
N CYS A 141 -8.31 8.25 4.86
CA CYS A 141 -7.37 9.11 5.59
C CYS A 141 -8.07 10.32 6.24
N ILE A 142 -8.99 10.97 5.52
CA ILE A 142 -9.75 12.12 6.03
C ILE A 142 -10.63 11.70 7.21
N ALA A 143 -11.42 10.63 7.07
CA ALA A 143 -12.28 10.13 8.13
C ALA A 143 -11.50 9.76 9.41
N MET A 144 -10.34 9.11 9.25
CA MET A 144 -9.46 8.78 10.37
C MET A 144 -8.95 10.05 11.08
N LEU A 145 -8.48 11.03 10.31
CA LEU A 145 -7.94 12.27 10.88
C LEU A 145 -9.01 13.10 11.58
N GLN A 146 -10.23 13.15 11.03
CA GLN A 146 -11.37 13.80 11.68
C GLN A 146 -11.75 13.09 12.98
N ALA A 147 -11.80 11.76 13.01
CA ALA A 147 -12.02 11.01 14.24
C ALA A 147 -10.93 11.24 15.30
N PHE A 148 -9.66 11.38 14.87
CA PHE A 148 -8.57 11.74 15.77
C PHE A 148 -8.68 13.18 16.28
N GLN A 149 -9.19 14.12 15.49
CA GLN A 149 -9.44 15.49 15.97
C GLN A 149 -10.47 15.50 17.09
N GLU A 150 -11.60 14.79 16.91
CA GLU A 150 -12.62 14.65 17.96
C GLU A 150 -12.03 13.99 19.21
N ALA A 151 -11.29 12.90 19.04
CA ALA A 151 -10.67 12.21 20.17
C ALA A 151 -9.59 13.03 20.90
N ILE A 152 -8.88 13.94 20.20
CA ILE A 152 -7.91 14.87 20.80
C ILE A 152 -8.63 16.02 21.51
N LYS A 153 -9.77 16.46 20.99
CA LYS A 153 -10.61 17.50 21.60
C LYS A 153 -11.11 17.05 22.97
N ASP A 154 -11.60 15.82 23.05
CA ASP A 154 -12.21 15.24 24.26
C ASP A 154 -11.18 14.54 25.18
N TYR A 155 -9.92 14.47 24.75
CA TYR A 155 -8.81 13.94 25.56
C TYR A 155 -8.64 14.79 26.83
N SER A 156 -8.17 14.20 27.93
CA SER A 156 -7.74 14.93 29.13
C SER A 156 -6.53 14.21 29.73
N THR A 157 -5.49 14.95 30.14
CA THR A 157 -4.27 14.34 30.66
C THR A 157 -4.48 13.85 32.10
N PRO A 158 -4.19 12.58 32.43
CA PRO A 158 -4.22 12.12 33.81
C PRO A 158 -3.06 12.77 34.61
N PRO A 159 -3.27 13.10 35.90
CA PRO A 159 -2.33 13.91 36.69
C PRO A 159 -0.95 13.27 36.85
N GLU A 160 -0.84 11.94 36.71
CA GLU A 160 0.40 11.18 36.88
C GLU A 160 1.27 11.06 35.62
N LYS A 161 0.76 11.47 34.44
CA LYS A 161 1.45 11.26 33.15
C LYS A 161 1.65 12.56 32.39
N THR A 162 2.67 12.55 31.54
CA THR A 162 2.88 13.64 30.58
C THR A 162 1.96 13.49 29.37
N LEU A 163 1.41 14.60 28.89
CA LEU A 163 0.51 14.65 27.73
C LEU A 163 1.09 13.91 26.52
N VAL A 164 2.36 14.15 26.18
CA VAL A 164 3.02 13.54 25.01
C VAL A 164 3.03 12.00 25.10
N ARG A 165 3.35 11.45 26.27
CA ARG A 165 3.45 9.99 26.44
C ARG A 165 2.08 9.32 26.42
N ASP A 166 1.13 9.85 27.18
CA ASP A 166 -0.19 9.24 27.30
C ASP A 166 -1.02 9.40 26.01
N LEU A 167 -0.98 10.58 25.38
CA LEU A 167 -1.64 10.81 24.08
C LEU A 167 -1.08 9.90 22.98
N THR A 168 0.24 9.69 22.95
CA THR A 168 0.86 8.78 21.98
C THR A 168 0.45 7.33 22.21
N ALA A 169 0.29 6.92 23.48
CA ALA A 169 -0.21 5.59 23.83
C ALA A 169 -1.69 5.42 23.44
N ARG A 170 -2.55 6.39 23.77
CA ARG A 170 -3.97 6.42 23.38
C ARG A 170 -4.14 6.35 21.86
N LEU A 171 -3.43 7.18 21.10
CA LEU A 171 -3.47 7.10 19.63
C LEU A 171 -2.98 5.75 19.10
N SER A 172 -1.99 5.13 19.76
CA SER A 172 -1.54 3.79 19.34
C SER A 172 -2.60 2.71 19.61
N SER A 173 -3.41 2.85 20.66
CA SER A 173 -4.56 1.98 20.90
C SER A 173 -5.64 2.16 19.82
N TYR A 174 -5.99 3.40 19.46
CA TYR A 174 -6.94 3.69 18.38
C TYR A 174 -6.48 3.14 17.03
N VAL A 175 -5.19 3.30 16.71
CA VAL A 175 -4.60 2.75 15.49
C VAL A 175 -4.65 1.22 15.48
N SER A 176 -4.44 0.57 16.63
CA SER A 176 -4.51 -0.89 16.75
C SER A 176 -5.92 -1.39 16.48
N PHE A 177 -6.93 -0.73 17.06
CA PHE A 177 -8.35 -1.01 16.77
C PHE A 177 -8.67 -0.85 15.28
N LEU A 178 -8.25 0.25 14.64
CA LEU A 178 -8.49 0.46 13.20
C LEU A 178 -7.82 -0.60 12.33
N ILE A 179 -6.63 -1.10 12.71
CA ILE A 179 -5.94 -2.21 12.02
C ILE A 179 -6.76 -3.49 12.09
N GLU A 180 -7.38 -3.79 13.24
CA GLU A 180 -8.26 -4.95 13.42
C GLU A 180 -9.51 -4.86 12.55
N CYS A 181 -10.12 -3.68 12.45
CA CYS A 181 -11.26 -3.45 11.57
C CYS A 181 -10.88 -3.65 10.09
N ARG A 182 -9.77 -3.05 9.65
CA ARG A 182 -9.27 -3.18 8.28
C ARG A 182 -7.80 -2.78 8.19
N PRO A 183 -6.94 -3.53 7.48
CA PRO A 183 -5.55 -3.13 7.27
C PRO A 183 -5.43 -1.68 6.78
N LEU A 184 -4.60 -0.88 7.46
CA LEU A 184 -4.43 0.55 7.16
C LEU A 184 -3.97 0.74 5.72
N SER A 185 -4.49 1.76 5.03
CA SER A 185 -3.91 2.18 3.75
C SER A 185 -2.54 2.86 3.96
N ILE A 186 -1.77 3.01 2.89
CA ILE A 186 -0.47 3.68 2.96
C ILE A 186 -0.63 5.18 3.29
N SER A 187 -1.67 5.81 2.73
CA SER A 187 -2.09 7.18 3.07
C SER A 187 -2.28 7.37 4.59
N MET A 188 -3.05 6.47 5.23
CA MET A 188 -3.29 6.50 6.67
C MET A 188 -2.00 6.31 7.47
N GLY A 189 -1.16 5.35 7.08
CA GLY A 189 0.11 5.09 7.75
C GLY A 189 1.05 6.30 7.77
N ASN A 190 1.14 7.02 6.63
CA ASN A 190 1.92 8.25 6.53
C ASN A 190 1.32 9.39 7.36
N ALA A 191 0.00 9.54 7.38
CA ALA A 191 -0.69 10.53 8.21
C ALA A 191 -0.52 10.25 9.73
N ILE A 192 -0.58 8.98 10.15
CA ILE A 192 -0.31 8.58 11.55
C ILE A 192 1.14 8.91 11.92
N ARG A 193 2.11 8.63 11.03
CA ARG A 193 3.53 8.97 11.27
C ARG A 193 3.71 10.48 11.42
N PHE A 194 3.06 11.27 10.57
CA PHE A 194 3.05 12.73 10.67
C PHE A 194 2.51 13.20 12.03
N LEU A 195 1.34 12.71 12.44
CA LEU A 195 0.71 13.11 13.71
C LEU A 195 1.57 12.71 14.92
N LYS A 196 2.08 11.48 14.95
CA LYS A 196 2.99 11.02 16.03
C LYS A 196 4.26 11.88 16.10
N SER A 197 4.82 12.26 14.94
CA SER A 197 5.98 13.15 14.91
C SER A 197 5.65 14.56 15.42
N ARG A 198 4.44 15.07 15.21
CA ARG A 198 4.03 16.37 15.75
C ARG A 198 3.88 16.32 17.25
N ILE A 199 3.25 15.27 17.78
CA ILE A 199 3.09 15.06 19.22
C ILE A 199 4.44 14.96 19.93
N ALA A 200 5.40 14.23 19.35
CA ALA A 200 6.75 14.10 19.90
C ALA A 200 7.54 15.42 19.93
N LYS A 201 7.18 16.39 19.08
CA LYS A 201 7.83 17.70 18.95
C LYS A 201 7.11 18.82 19.70
N LEU A 202 6.04 18.52 20.43
CA LEU A 202 5.33 19.53 21.21
C LEU A 202 6.25 20.09 22.30
N PRO A 203 6.39 21.42 22.41
CA PRO A 203 7.15 22.02 23.50
C PRO A 203 6.46 21.78 24.84
N LEU A 204 7.25 21.44 25.85
CA LEU A 204 6.77 21.13 27.21
C LEU A 204 6.20 22.35 27.96
N SER A 205 6.42 23.56 27.44
CA SER A 205 5.95 24.82 28.01
C SER A 205 4.50 25.15 27.67
N LEU A 206 3.88 24.43 26.72
CA LEU A 206 2.50 24.70 26.31
C LEU A 206 1.50 24.14 27.31
N SER A 207 0.42 24.88 27.53
CA SER A 207 -0.74 24.34 28.23
C SER A 207 -1.40 23.23 27.41
N GLU A 208 -2.18 22.38 28.08
CA GLU A 208 -2.89 21.28 27.43
C GLU A 208 -3.88 21.79 26.35
N SER A 209 -4.58 22.89 26.60
CA SER A 209 -5.52 23.47 25.65
C SER A 209 -4.81 23.99 24.39
N GLU A 210 -3.68 24.68 24.55
CA GLU A 210 -2.86 25.16 23.43
C GLU A 210 -2.25 24.00 22.63
N ALA A 211 -1.78 22.95 23.31
CA ALA A 211 -1.26 21.75 22.66
C ALA A 211 -2.34 21.06 21.81
N LYS A 212 -3.56 20.91 22.34
CA LYS A 212 -4.71 20.36 21.59
C LYS A 212 -5.06 21.23 20.39
N ALA A 213 -5.16 22.54 20.57
CA ALA A 213 -5.48 23.49 19.49
C ALA A 213 -4.43 23.44 18.38
N SER A 214 -3.14 23.37 18.75
CA SER A 214 -2.04 23.23 17.81
C SER A 214 -2.12 21.92 17.01
N LEU A 215 -2.40 20.79 17.67
CA LEU A 215 -2.58 19.50 17.00
C LEU A 215 -3.79 19.48 16.07
N GLN A 216 -4.91 20.06 16.48
CA GLN A 216 -6.11 20.17 15.63
C GLN A 216 -5.84 21.01 14.38
N SER A 217 -5.15 22.14 14.55
CA SER A 217 -4.69 22.98 13.44
C SER A 217 -3.74 22.23 12.50
N ASP A 218 -2.79 21.46 13.06
CA ASP A 218 -1.88 20.62 12.26
C ASP A 218 -2.62 19.56 11.43
N ILE A 219 -3.66 18.94 11.99
CA ILE A 219 -4.47 17.96 11.26
C ILE A 219 -5.29 18.66 10.15
N ASN A 220 -5.92 19.80 10.44
CA ASN A 220 -6.67 20.57 9.44
C ASN A 220 -5.75 21.01 8.30
N ARG A 221 -4.56 21.50 8.64
CA ARG A 221 -3.53 21.87 7.67
C ARG A 221 -3.13 20.68 6.82
N PHE A 222 -2.92 19.50 7.42
CA PHE A 222 -2.60 18.30 6.66
C PHE A 222 -3.69 17.93 5.65
N ILE A 223 -4.96 17.89 6.08
CA ILE A 223 -6.09 17.57 5.19
C ILE A 223 -6.18 18.59 4.04
N ASN A 224 -6.11 19.88 4.38
CA ASN A 224 -6.27 20.95 3.39
C ASN A 224 -5.10 21.02 2.41
N GLU A 225 -3.86 21.05 2.89
CA GLU A 225 -2.68 21.20 2.03
C GLU A 225 -2.32 19.91 1.29
N LYS A 226 -2.28 18.77 1.99
CA LYS A 226 -1.75 17.52 1.43
C LYS A 226 -2.77 16.67 0.68
N ILE A 227 -4.07 16.93 0.87
CA ILE A 227 -5.12 16.18 0.18
C ILE A 227 -5.91 17.14 -0.74
N VAL A 228 -6.63 18.11 -0.18
CA VAL A 228 -7.57 18.94 -0.96
C VAL A 228 -6.88 19.85 -1.96
N LEU A 229 -5.87 20.61 -1.54
CA LEU A 229 -5.11 21.50 -2.43
C LEU A 229 -4.23 20.70 -3.38
N ALA A 230 -3.62 19.62 -2.90
CA ALA A 230 -2.84 18.71 -3.74
C ALA A 230 -3.67 18.15 -4.91
N ASP A 231 -4.89 17.69 -4.65
CA ASP A 231 -5.82 17.22 -5.67
C ASP A 231 -6.12 18.29 -6.72
N LYS A 232 -6.38 19.54 -6.30
CA LYS A 232 -6.60 20.66 -7.22
C LYS A 232 -5.39 20.95 -8.12
N VAL A 233 -4.18 20.85 -7.57
CA VAL A 233 -2.93 21.05 -8.33
C VAL A 233 -2.71 19.92 -9.32
N ILE A 234 -2.93 18.66 -8.91
CA ILE A 234 -2.87 17.48 -9.77
C ILE A 234 -3.85 17.62 -10.93
N VAL A 235 -5.08 18.05 -10.65
CA VAL A 235 -6.11 18.30 -11.68
C VAL A 235 -5.62 19.31 -12.71
N ARG A 236 -5.08 20.45 -12.26
CA ARG A 236 -4.54 21.48 -13.16
C ARG A 236 -3.43 20.92 -14.05
N HIS A 237 -2.50 20.15 -13.49
CA HIS A 237 -1.43 19.55 -14.27
C HIS A 237 -1.93 18.49 -15.26
N ALA A 238 -2.83 17.61 -14.83
CA ALA A 238 -3.36 16.53 -15.66
C ALA A 238 -4.17 17.03 -16.85
N VAL A 239 -4.99 18.07 -16.66
CA VAL A 239 -5.82 18.61 -17.74
C VAL A 239 -4.97 19.21 -18.87
N THR A 240 -3.77 19.71 -18.60
CA THR A 240 -2.85 20.16 -19.67
C THR A 240 -2.49 19.06 -20.67
N LYS A 241 -2.64 17.80 -20.27
CA LYS A 241 -2.35 16.65 -21.13
C LYS A 241 -3.55 16.24 -21.96
N ILE A 242 -4.78 16.54 -21.56
CA ILE A 242 -5.98 16.16 -22.33
C ILE A 242 -6.10 17.07 -23.56
N ARG A 243 -6.35 16.48 -24.73
CA ARG A 243 -6.57 17.18 -26.01
C ARG A 243 -7.98 16.91 -26.53
N ASP A 244 -8.44 17.79 -27.41
CA ASP A 244 -9.71 17.56 -28.11
C ASP A 244 -9.59 16.35 -29.05
N GLY A 245 -10.64 15.54 -29.08
CA GLY A 245 -10.67 14.25 -29.77
C GLY A 245 -10.06 13.08 -28.99
N ASP A 246 -9.58 13.29 -27.75
CA ASP A 246 -9.01 12.20 -26.95
C ASP A 246 -10.07 11.15 -26.55
N VAL A 247 -9.63 9.90 -26.45
CA VAL A 247 -10.38 8.78 -25.87
C VAL A 247 -9.64 8.36 -24.60
N LEU A 248 -10.20 8.72 -23.46
CA LEU A 248 -9.56 8.57 -22.16
C LEU A 248 -10.02 7.31 -21.46
N LEU A 249 -9.11 6.40 -21.12
CA LEU A 249 -9.46 5.19 -20.35
C LEU A 249 -9.15 5.38 -18.87
N THR A 250 -10.06 4.93 -18.00
CA THR A 250 -9.88 4.86 -16.55
C THR A 250 -10.25 3.47 -16.02
N TYR A 251 -9.72 3.11 -14.85
CA TYR A 251 -9.96 1.82 -14.21
C TYR A 251 -10.47 1.98 -12.77
N GLY A 252 -11.58 1.31 -12.44
CA GLY A 252 -12.23 1.38 -11.14
C GLY A 252 -12.79 2.77 -10.82
N SER A 253 -12.80 3.17 -9.55
CA SER A 253 -13.27 4.49 -9.10
C SER A 253 -12.19 5.24 -8.33
N SER A 254 -11.53 6.17 -9.00
CA SER A 254 -10.54 7.09 -8.43
C SER A 254 -11.09 8.51 -8.34
N SER A 255 -11.10 9.09 -7.14
CA SER A 255 -11.57 10.47 -6.91
C SER A 255 -10.72 11.51 -7.64
N ALA A 256 -9.39 11.32 -7.68
CA ALA A 256 -8.49 12.24 -8.39
C ALA A 256 -8.76 12.23 -9.90
N VAL A 257 -8.95 11.04 -10.49
CA VAL A 257 -9.25 10.90 -11.93
C VAL A 257 -10.63 11.45 -12.26
N GLU A 258 -11.63 11.21 -11.40
CA GLU A 258 -12.95 11.81 -11.52
C GLU A 258 -12.88 13.33 -11.59
N MET A 259 -12.18 13.97 -10.66
CA MET A 259 -12.01 15.43 -10.66
C MET A 259 -11.31 15.94 -11.93
N ILE A 260 -10.35 15.18 -12.47
CA ILE A 260 -9.67 15.53 -13.72
C ILE A 260 -10.65 15.52 -14.89
N LEU A 261 -11.45 14.45 -15.01
CA LEU A 261 -12.40 14.29 -16.11
C LEU A 261 -13.51 15.34 -16.05
N LEU A 262 -14.07 15.59 -14.86
CA LEU A 262 -15.10 16.60 -14.66
C LEU A 262 -14.57 18.02 -14.96
N TYR A 263 -13.40 18.37 -14.43
CA TYR A 263 -12.80 19.68 -14.68
C TYR A 263 -12.41 19.88 -16.15
N ALA A 264 -11.93 18.84 -16.83
CA ALA A 264 -11.67 18.90 -18.27
C ALA A 264 -12.95 19.14 -19.09
N HIS A 265 -14.07 18.54 -18.67
CA HIS A 265 -15.37 18.75 -19.31
C HIS A 265 -15.90 20.17 -19.07
N GLU A 266 -15.77 20.69 -17.84
CA GLU A 266 -16.15 22.07 -17.49
C GLU A 266 -15.38 23.12 -18.29
N LEU A 267 -14.14 22.81 -18.69
CA LEU A 267 -13.34 23.65 -19.58
C LEU A 267 -13.73 23.55 -21.06
N GLY A 268 -14.75 22.76 -21.41
CA GLY A 268 -15.27 22.63 -22.76
C GLY A 268 -14.46 21.69 -23.67
N LYS A 269 -13.53 20.90 -23.12
CA LYS A 269 -12.75 19.94 -23.92
C LYS A 269 -13.65 18.85 -24.49
N GLN A 270 -13.40 18.50 -25.75
CA GLN A 270 -14.18 17.47 -26.45
C GLN A 270 -13.46 16.12 -26.37
N PHE A 271 -13.95 15.20 -25.55
CA PHE A 271 -13.38 13.87 -25.38
C PHE A 271 -14.47 12.88 -24.95
N ARG A 272 -14.18 11.58 -25.06
CA ARG A 272 -15.00 10.52 -24.46
C ARG A 272 -14.21 9.67 -23.48
N VAL A 273 -14.90 9.02 -22.55
CA VAL A 273 -14.28 8.24 -21.48
C VAL A 273 -14.62 6.77 -21.59
N VAL A 274 -13.62 5.90 -21.52
CA VAL A 274 -13.79 4.44 -21.38
C VAL A 274 -13.56 4.07 -19.92
N VAL A 275 -14.60 3.60 -19.23
CA VAL A 275 -14.53 3.12 -17.86
C VAL A 275 -14.40 1.60 -17.87
N VAL A 276 -13.23 1.11 -17.44
CA VAL A 276 -12.96 -0.32 -17.27
C VAL A 276 -13.23 -0.70 -15.82
N ASP A 277 -13.98 -1.79 -15.62
CA ASP A 277 -14.34 -2.27 -14.29
C ASP A 277 -14.02 -3.77 -14.09
N SER A 278 -13.98 -4.19 -12.83
CA SER A 278 -13.69 -5.57 -12.45
C SER A 278 -14.57 -6.06 -11.30
N ARG A 279 -14.84 -7.37 -11.33
CA ARG A 279 -15.43 -8.07 -10.19
C ARG A 279 -14.40 -8.16 -9.05
N PRO A 280 -14.86 -8.24 -7.78
CA PRO A 280 -16.24 -8.44 -7.36
C PRO A 280 -17.04 -7.17 -7.06
N LYS A 281 -16.39 -6.05 -6.71
CA LYS A 281 -17.07 -4.85 -6.19
C LYS A 281 -17.70 -3.94 -7.25
N LEU A 282 -17.23 -4.02 -8.51
CA LEU A 282 -17.73 -3.18 -9.60
C LEU A 282 -17.69 -1.67 -9.24
N GLU A 283 -16.55 -1.22 -8.71
CA GLU A 283 -16.38 0.16 -8.22
C GLU A 283 -16.54 1.19 -9.36
N GLY A 284 -16.24 0.80 -10.61
CA GLY A 284 -16.34 1.65 -11.79
C GLY A 284 -17.77 2.07 -12.14
N GLN A 285 -18.79 1.27 -11.78
CA GLN A 285 -20.20 1.64 -11.98
C GLN A 285 -20.58 2.94 -11.25
N LEU A 286 -20.05 3.15 -10.04
CA LEU A 286 -20.30 4.36 -9.27
C LEU A 286 -19.67 5.58 -9.96
N LEU A 287 -18.46 5.44 -10.50
CA LEU A 287 -17.81 6.50 -11.27
C LEU A 287 -18.59 6.81 -12.55
N LEU A 288 -18.99 5.78 -13.29
CA LEU A 288 -19.77 5.91 -14.52
C LEU A 288 -21.05 6.72 -14.29
N ARG A 289 -21.82 6.40 -13.24
CA ARG A 289 -23.04 7.13 -12.89
C ARG A 289 -22.78 8.63 -12.66
N ARG A 290 -21.68 8.98 -11.98
CA ARG A 290 -21.30 10.38 -11.71
C ARG A 290 -20.88 11.11 -12.98
N LEU A 291 -20.12 10.46 -13.86
CA LEU A 291 -19.70 11.06 -15.14
C LEU A 291 -20.89 11.26 -16.10
N VAL A 292 -21.73 10.24 -16.26
CA VAL A 292 -22.94 10.31 -17.12
C VAL A 292 -23.92 11.36 -16.59
N GLY A 293 -24.11 11.44 -15.27
CA GLY A 293 -24.95 12.46 -14.64
C GLY A 293 -24.48 13.91 -14.90
N LYS A 294 -23.23 14.09 -15.35
CA LYS A 294 -22.65 15.38 -15.75
C LYS A 294 -22.63 15.61 -17.26
N GLY A 295 -23.17 14.67 -18.06
CA GLY A 295 -23.26 14.80 -19.52
C GLY A 295 -22.05 14.31 -20.30
N LEU A 296 -21.10 13.62 -19.66
CA LEU A 296 -19.93 13.05 -20.35
C LEU A 296 -20.29 11.80 -21.16
N SER A 297 -19.79 11.73 -22.39
CA SER A 297 -19.88 10.54 -23.23
C SER A 297 -18.98 9.44 -22.67
N CYS A 298 -19.59 8.36 -22.19
CA CYS A 298 -18.89 7.26 -21.52
C CYS A 298 -19.19 5.91 -22.18
N THR A 299 -18.16 5.09 -22.33
CA THR A 299 -18.26 3.67 -22.68
C THR A 299 -17.86 2.85 -21.45
N TYR A 300 -18.64 1.82 -21.11
CA TYR A 300 -18.35 0.95 -19.97
C TYR A 300 -17.98 -0.45 -20.44
N THR A 301 -16.91 -1.01 -19.88
CA THR A 301 -16.44 -2.35 -20.23
C THR A 301 -15.78 -3.04 -19.04
N HIS A 302 -15.58 -4.35 -19.15
CA HIS A 302 -14.87 -5.13 -18.15
C HIS A 302 -13.40 -5.32 -18.51
N ILE A 303 -12.58 -5.64 -17.50
CA ILE A 303 -11.15 -5.89 -17.68
C ILE A 303 -10.83 -6.92 -18.78
N ASN A 304 -11.72 -7.88 -19.03
CA ASN A 304 -11.57 -8.91 -20.06
C ASN A 304 -11.57 -8.36 -21.50
N ALA A 305 -12.18 -7.20 -21.72
CA ALA A 305 -12.29 -6.56 -23.04
C ALA A 305 -11.32 -5.39 -23.20
N VAL A 306 -10.35 -5.24 -22.29
CA VAL A 306 -9.34 -4.17 -22.34
C VAL A 306 -8.52 -4.25 -23.62
N SER A 307 -8.12 -5.46 -24.05
CA SER A 307 -7.37 -5.64 -25.30
C SER A 307 -8.13 -5.15 -26.54
N TYR A 308 -9.45 -5.37 -26.57
CA TYR A 308 -10.31 -4.95 -27.68
C TYR A 308 -10.46 -3.42 -27.71
N ILE A 309 -10.79 -2.81 -26.57
CA ILE A 309 -11.07 -1.37 -26.54
C ILE A 309 -9.80 -0.51 -26.62
N MET A 310 -8.63 -1.07 -26.26
CA MET A 310 -7.36 -0.30 -26.25
C MET A 310 -6.99 0.27 -27.62
N HIS A 311 -7.45 -0.35 -28.72
CA HIS A 311 -7.26 0.16 -30.08
C HIS A 311 -7.86 1.56 -30.30
N GLU A 312 -8.92 1.90 -29.58
CA GLU A 312 -9.58 3.20 -29.69
C GLU A 312 -9.03 4.24 -28.69
N VAL A 313 -8.29 3.78 -27.66
CA VAL A 313 -7.87 4.61 -26.53
C VAL A 313 -6.63 5.41 -26.90
N THR A 314 -6.65 6.71 -26.63
CA THR A 314 -5.48 7.58 -26.88
C THR A 314 -4.62 7.73 -25.63
N ARG A 315 -5.22 7.69 -24.44
CA ARG A 315 -4.51 7.87 -23.15
C ARG A 315 -5.20 7.14 -22.02
N VAL A 316 -4.40 6.66 -21.07
CA VAL A 316 -4.90 5.98 -19.87
C VAL A 316 -4.62 6.85 -18.64
N PHE A 317 -5.65 7.15 -17.85
CA PHE A 317 -5.55 7.84 -16.57
C PHE A 317 -5.89 6.87 -15.44
N LEU A 318 -4.96 6.70 -14.49
CA LEU A 318 -5.11 5.78 -13.37
C LEU A 318 -4.90 6.51 -12.05
N GLY A 319 -5.68 6.18 -11.03
CA GLY A 319 -5.40 6.58 -9.67
C GLY A 319 -4.44 5.60 -9.00
N ALA A 320 -3.50 6.10 -8.20
CA ALA A 320 -2.67 5.25 -7.34
C ALA A 320 -3.14 5.27 -5.88
N SER A 321 -3.01 4.13 -5.22
CA SER A 321 -3.13 4.07 -3.75
C SER A 321 -1.81 4.44 -3.07
N SER A 322 -0.68 4.16 -3.72
CA SER A 322 0.65 4.60 -3.32
C SER A 322 1.64 4.48 -4.48
N VAL A 323 2.74 5.22 -4.40
CA VAL A 323 3.91 5.05 -5.25
C VAL A 323 5.08 4.67 -4.36
N LEU A 324 5.74 3.56 -4.68
CA LEU A 324 6.88 3.04 -3.93
C LEU A 324 8.18 3.73 -4.35
N SER A 325 9.21 3.66 -3.51
CA SER A 325 10.50 4.33 -3.75
C SER A 325 11.25 3.85 -5.00
N ASN A 326 10.99 2.62 -5.46
CA ASN A 326 11.51 2.09 -6.72
C ASN A 326 10.73 2.57 -7.96
N GLY A 327 9.61 3.26 -7.76
CA GLY A 327 8.70 3.74 -8.81
C GLY A 327 7.55 2.81 -9.16
N THR A 328 7.45 1.65 -8.50
CA THR A 328 6.29 0.76 -8.63
C THR A 328 5.03 1.47 -8.14
N VAL A 329 3.98 1.41 -8.95
CA VAL A 329 2.67 1.98 -8.61
C VAL A 329 1.84 0.90 -7.93
N TYR A 330 1.38 1.20 -6.72
CA TYR A 330 0.51 0.30 -5.96
C TYR A 330 -0.93 0.80 -6.05
N SER A 331 -1.81 0.04 -6.69
CA SER A 331 -3.22 0.43 -6.87
C SER A 331 -4.14 -0.78 -6.87
N ARG A 332 -5.43 -0.59 -7.22
CA ARG A 332 -6.44 -1.65 -7.23
C ARG A 332 -6.01 -2.79 -8.16
N VAL A 333 -6.25 -4.03 -7.75
CA VAL A 333 -5.98 -5.22 -8.57
C VAL A 333 -6.54 -5.03 -9.98
N GLY A 334 -5.72 -5.25 -11.02
CA GLY A 334 -6.07 -5.02 -12.42
C GLY A 334 -5.48 -3.75 -13.02
N THR A 335 -4.95 -2.84 -12.19
CA THR A 335 -4.20 -1.66 -12.67
C THR A 335 -2.97 -2.06 -13.46
N ALA A 336 -2.25 -3.10 -13.01
CA ALA A 336 -1.10 -3.64 -13.71
C ALA A 336 -1.49 -4.24 -15.06
N CYS A 337 -2.60 -4.98 -15.13
CA CYS A 337 -3.12 -5.54 -16.38
C CYS A 337 -3.46 -4.45 -17.40
N VAL A 338 -4.19 -3.41 -16.97
CA VAL A 338 -4.54 -2.27 -17.84
C VAL A 338 -3.28 -1.57 -18.34
N SER A 339 -2.29 -1.38 -17.47
CA SER A 339 -1.03 -0.71 -17.81
C SER A 339 -0.17 -1.53 -18.77
N MET A 340 -0.09 -2.86 -18.58
CA MET A 340 0.62 -3.76 -19.49
C MET A 340 0.00 -3.77 -20.89
N VAL A 341 -1.32 -3.86 -20.99
CA VAL A 341 -2.03 -3.84 -22.27
C VAL A 341 -1.83 -2.48 -22.95
N ALA A 342 -2.01 -1.37 -22.21
CA ALA A 342 -1.78 -0.03 -22.74
C ALA A 342 -0.36 0.14 -23.28
N HIS A 343 0.64 -0.33 -22.53
CA HIS A 343 2.04 -0.29 -22.96
C HIS A 343 2.27 -1.11 -24.25
N ALA A 344 1.66 -2.29 -24.38
CA ALA A 344 1.75 -3.11 -25.60
C ALA A 344 1.18 -2.39 -26.83
N PHE A 345 0.10 -1.61 -26.65
CA PHE A 345 -0.49 -0.75 -27.69
C PHE A 345 0.17 0.62 -27.83
N ARG A 346 1.27 0.89 -27.11
CA ARG A 346 1.99 2.17 -27.08
C ARG A 346 1.10 3.35 -26.64
N VAL A 347 0.08 3.07 -25.85
CA VAL A 347 -0.80 4.07 -25.24
C VAL A 347 -0.16 4.56 -23.94
N PRO A 348 0.03 5.88 -23.76
CA PRO A 348 0.67 6.40 -22.55
C PRO A 348 -0.23 6.22 -21.32
N VAL A 349 0.39 5.78 -20.23
CA VAL A 349 -0.24 5.57 -18.92
C VAL A 349 0.15 6.69 -17.97
N LEU A 350 -0.83 7.51 -17.58
CA LEU A 350 -0.68 8.64 -16.68
C LEU A 350 -1.28 8.28 -15.32
N VAL A 351 -0.43 8.23 -14.31
CA VAL A 351 -0.84 7.87 -12.94
C VAL A 351 -0.94 9.13 -12.09
N CYS A 352 -2.10 9.38 -11.49
CA CYS A 352 -2.36 10.50 -10.60
C CYS A 352 -2.20 10.06 -9.15
N CYS A 353 -1.28 10.71 -8.43
CA CYS A 353 -0.96 10.40 -7.05
C CYS A 353 -0.47 11.64 -6.29
N GLU A 354 -1.01 11.84 -5.11
CA GLU A 354 -0.62 12.87 -4.15
C GLU A 354 0.68 12.47 -3.47
N ALA A 355 1.59 13.43 -3.26
CA ALA A 355 2.91 13.14 -2.71
C ALA A 355 2.88 12.47 -1.33
N TYR A 356 1.88 12.78 -0.49
CA TYR A 356 1.79 12.18 0.85
C TYR A 356 1.50 10.66 0.82
N LYS A 357 1.06 10.11 -0.31
CA LYS A 357 0.88 8.67 -0.51
C LYS A 357 2.16 7.94 -0.90
N PHE A 358 3.28 8.64 -1.05
CA PHE A 358 4.56 8.02 -1.40
C PHE A 358 5.07 7.18 -0.25
N TYR A 359 5.70 6.06 -0.56
CA TYR A 359 6.16 5.10 0.44
C TYR A 359 7.62 4.72 0.24
N GLU A 360 8.35 4.69 1.34
CA GLU A 360 9.79 4.40 1.34
C GLU A 360 10.10 2.94 1.05
N ARG A 361 9.22 2.01 1.46
CA ARG A 361 9.46 0.59 1.27
C ARG A 361 9.29 0.21 -0.20
N VAL A 362 10.18 -0.66 -0.65
CA VAL A 362 10.09 -1.31 -1.96
C VAL A 362 9.34 -2.63 -1.83
N GLN A 363 8.48 -2.91 -2.79
CA GLN A 363 7.85 -4.22 -3.00
C GLN A 363 8.17 -4.64 -4.43
N LEU A 364 8.67 -5.88 -4.58
CA LEU A 364 9.00 -6.45 -5.88
C LEU A 364 7.82 -7.21 -6.48
N ASP A 365 6.89 -7.66 -5.62
CA ASP A 365 5.73 -8.45 -5.98
C ASP A 365 4.45 -7.90 -5.33
N SER A 366 3.31 -8.46 -5.74
CA SER A 366 1.99 -8.17 -5.16
C SER A 366 1.61 -9.12 -4.02
N ILE A 367 2.57 -9.91 -3.50
CA ILE A 367 2.33 -11.04 -2.59
C ILE A 367 2.77 -10.70 -1.17
N CYS A 368 3.99 -10.17 -1.01
CA CYS A 368 4.62 -9.94 0.28
C CYS A 368 3.81 -9.04 1.23
N SER A 369 3.02 -8.10 0.69
CA SER A 369 2.14 -7.26 1.51
C SER A 369 0.97 -6.74 0.68
N ASN A 370 -0.19 -7.34 0.88
CA ASN A 370 -1.45 -7.01 0.22
C ASN A 370 -2.62 -6.99 1.23
N GLU A 371 -3.78 -6.52 0.80
CA GLU A 371 -5.04 -6.64 1.54
C GLU A 371 -5.87 -7.76 0.90
N LEU A 372 -6.33 -8.71 1.72
CA LEU A 372 -7.25 -9.76 1.30
C LEU A 372 -8.69 -9.28 1.49
N GLY A 373 -9.46 -9.38 0.42
CA GLY A 373 -10.89 -9.15 0.42
C GLY A 373 -11.68 -10.35 0.93
N ASP A 374 -12.99 -10.16 1.02
CA ASP A 374 -13.91 -11.22 1.36
C ASP A 374 -13.92 -12.30 0.25
N PRO A 375 -13.65 -13.58 0.57
CA PRO A 375 -13.73 -14.67 -0.40
C PRO A 375 -15.16 -14.88 -0.93
N ASP A 376 -16.19 -14.66 -0.11
CA ASP A 376 -17.59 -14.86 -0.52
C ASP A 376 -18.04 -13.82 -1.56
N ALA A 377 -17.34 -12.68 -1.65
CA ALA A 377 -17.62 -11.70 -2.70
C ALA A 377 -17.32 -12.24 -4.11
N ILE A 378 -16.47 -13.28 -4.23
CA ILE A 378 -16.15 -13.91 -5.52
C ILE A 378 -17.24 -14.90 -5.93
N SER A 379 -17.75 -15.69 -4.97
CA SER A 379 -18.77 -16.69 -5.24
C SER A 379 -20.09 -16.05 -5.68
N LYS A 380 -20.49 -14.96 -5.03
CA LYS A 380 -21.75 -14.27 -5.29
C LYS A 380 -21.73 -13.52 -6.62
N VAL A 381 -22.71 -13.80 -7.49
CA VAL A 381 -22.96 -13.05 -8.71
C VAL A 381 -24.06 -12.01 -8.45
N PRO A 382 -23.73 -10.70 -8.49
CA PRO A 382 -24.75 -9.66 -8.29
C PRO A 382 -25.92 -9.80 -9.27
N GLY A 383 -27.15 -9.82 -8.74
CA GLY A 383 -28.37 -9.93 -9.54
C GLY A 383 -28.77 -11.34 -9.96
N ARG A 384 -28.03 -12.38 -9.55
CA ARG A 384 -28.41 -13.79 -9.72
C ARG A 384 -28.04 -14.60 -8.48
N GLU A 385 -28.75 -14.35 -7.39
CA GLU A 385 -28.57 -15.07 -6.11
C GLU A 385 -28.89 -16.57 -6.21
N GLU A 386 -29.64 -16.96 -7.24
CA GLU A 386 -30.00 -18.36 -7.54
C GLU A 386 -28.83 -19.17 -8.11
N ILE A 387 -27.78 -18.50 -8.62
CA ILE A 387 -26.63 -19.16 -9.27
C ILE A 387 -25.43 -19.12 -8.33
N ASN A 388 -25.35 -20.10 -7.43
CA ASN A 388 -24.23 -20.23 -6.51
C ASN A 388 -23.52 -21.59 -6.66
N TYR A 389 -22.85 -21.81 -7.79
CA TYR A 389 -22.04 -23.02 -8.00
C TYR A 389 -20.87 -23.18 -7.02
N LEU A 390 -20.54 -22.10 -6.29
CA LEU A 390 -19.48 -22.05 -5.30
C LEU A 390 -20.03 -21.89 -3.87
N ASP A 391 -21.33 -22.14 -3.65
CA ASP A 391 -21.85 -22.31 -2.28
C ASP A 391 -21.16 -23.50 -1.60
N ASP A 392 -21.04 -23.45 -0.29
CA ASP A 392 -20.33 -24.46 0.51
C ASP A 392 -18.84 -24.67 0.13
N TRP A 393 -18.21 -23.71 -0.57
CA TRP A 393 -16.79 -23.79 -0.92
C TRP A 393 -15.88 -24.05 0.29
N ALA A 394 -16.26 -23.55 1.47
CA ALA A 394 -15.56 -23.77 2.74
C ALA A 394 -15.53 -25.24 3.19
N LYS A 395 -16.47 -26.08 2.75
CA LYS A 395 -16.52 -27.53 3.05
C LYS A 395 -15.57 -28.34 2.15
N SER A 396 -15.19 -27.79 0.99
CA SER A 396 -14.33 -28.47 0.03
C SER A 396 -12.86 -28.20 0.33
N GLU A 397 -12.10 -29.21 0.76
CA GLU A 397 -10.68 -29.06 1.11
C GLU A 397 -9.80 -28.64 -0.08
N ASN A 398 -10.21 -28.98 -1.31
CA ASN A 398 -9.47 -28.68 -2.55
C ASN A 398 -9.84 -27.33 -3.20
N LEU A 399 -10.75 -26.55 -2.61
CA LEU A 399 -11.20 -25.27 -3.17
C LEU A 399 -10.80 -24.11 -2.25
N GLN A 400 -10.14 -23.12 -2.84
CA GLN A 400 -9.66 -21.93 -2.15
C GLN A 400 -10.02 -20.69 -2.96
N LEU A 401 -10.77 -19.77 -2.35
CA LEU A 401 -11.13 -18.49 -2.97
C LEU A 401 -10.13 -17.40 -2.57
N LEU A 402 -9.68 -16.62 -3.54
CA LEU A 402 -8.69 -15.56 -3.35
C LEU A 402 -9.16 -14.24 -3.94
N ASN A 403 -9.35 -13.26 -3.07
CA ASN A 403 -9.72 -11.90 -3.45
C ASN A 403 -8.59 -10.93 -3.06
N LEU A 404 -7.72 -10.58 -4.01
CA LEU A 404 -6.69 -9.55 -3.78
C LEU A 404 -7.30 -8.17 -4.03
N ILE A 405 -6.99 -7.20 -3.17
CA ILE A 405 -7.51 -5.83 -3.33
C ILE A 405 -6.56 -4.94 -4.15
N TYR A 406 -5.26 -5.19 -4.08
CA TYR A 406 -4.25 -4.36 -4.71
C TYR A 406 -3.28 -5.16 -5.59
N ASP A 407 -2.64 -4.47 -6.54
CA ASP A 407 -1.53 -4.97 -7.32
C ASP A 407 -0.38 -3.95 -7.37
N ALA A 408 0.81 -4.46 -7.68
CA ALA A 408 2.03 -3.71 -7.87
C ALA A 408 2.35 -3.64 -9.37
N THR A 409 2.19 -2.46 -9.96
CA THR A 409 2.50 -2.18 -11.37
C THR A 409 3.95 -1.72 -11.50
N PRO A 410 4.80 -2.44 -12.27
CA PRO A 410 6.16 -1.99 -12.57
C PRO A 410 6.19 -0.60 -13.20
N SER A 411 7.24 0.17 -12.89
CA SER A 411 7.43 1.53 -13.42
C SER A 411 7.54 1.56 -14.94
N ASP A 412 7.96 0.46 -15.56
CA ASP A 412 8.21 0.36 -17.01
C ASP A 412 6.92 0.51 -17.82
N TYR A 413 5.77 0.17 -17.24
CA TYR A 413 4.45 0.33 -17.88
C TYR A 413 3.80 1.68 -17.60
N VAL A 414 4.43 2.53 -16.78
CA VAL A 414 3.92 3.83 -16.39
C VAL A 414 4.67 4.89 -17.15
N SER A 415 3.99 5.72 -17.94
CA SER A 415 4.67 6.76 -18.72
C SER A 415 5.01 7.97 -17.85
N MET A 416 4.08 8.38 -16.98
CA MET A 416 4.20 9.60 -16.18
C MET A 416 3.40 9.51 -14.88
N ILE A 417 3.95 10.06 -13.79
CA ILE A 417 3.25 10.26 -12.53
C ILE A 417 2.98 11.75 -12.35
N ILE A 418 1.71 12.09 -12.14
CA ILE A 418 1.25 13.46 -11.91
C ILE A 418 1.02 13.64 -10.41
N THR A 419 1.78 14.56 -9.83
CA THR A 419 1.76 14.89 -8.40
C THR A 419 1.51 16.39 -8.19
N ASP A 420 1.28 16.78 -6.95
CA ASP A 420 1.18 18.17 -6.50
C ASP A 420 2.51 18.95 -6.62
N TYR A 421 3.64 18.25 -6.77
CA TYR A 421 4.95 18.85 -7.06
C TYR A 421 5.25 18.97 -8.56
N GLY A 422 4.33 18.50 -9.41
CA GLY A 422 4.46 18.51 -10.85
C GLY A 422 4.41 17.12 -11.49
N MET A 423 4.70 17.10 -12.79
CA MET A 423 4.67 15.91 -13.63
C MET A 423 6.06 15.28 -13.69
N VAL A 424 6.17 14.01 -13.29
CA VAL A 424 7.45 13.30 -13.22
C VAL A 424 7.43 12.09 -14.14
N SER A 425 8.43 12.01 -15.01
CA SER A 425 8.66 10.86 -15.89
C SER A 425 9.13 9.65 -15.09
N HIS A 426 8.84 8.46 -15.59
CA HIS A 426 9.18 7.18 -14.98
C HIS A 426 10.67 7.04 -14.59
N ILE A 427 11.56 7.59 -15.40
CA ILE A 427 13.02 7.57 -15.19
C ILE A 427 13.41 8.34 -13.91
N ASN A 428 12.71 9.44 -13.61
CA ASN A 428 13.02 10.33 -12.50
C ASN A 428 12.24 9.99 -11.22
N ILE A 429 11.41 8.94 -11.22
CA ILE A 429 10.60 8.60 -10.03
C ILE A 429 11.50 8.25 -8.85
N LYS A 430 12.62 7.55 -9.07
CA LYS A 430 13.56 7.21 -8.00
C LYS A 430 14.12 8.47 -7.33
N ILE A 431 14.47 9.47 -8.13
CA ILE A 431 15.01 10.76 -7.66
C ILE A 431 13.92 11.54 -6.93
N LEU A 432 12.71 11.60 -7.47
CA LEU A 432 11.60 12.28 -6.82
C LEU A 432 11.21 11.62 -5.50
N CYS A 433 11.09 10.28 -5.46
CA CYS A 433 10.84 9.56 -4.22
C CYS A 433 11.95 9.83 -3.21
N PHE A 434 13.21 9.80 -3.63
CA PHE A 434 14.33 10.13 -2.76
C PHE A 434 14.23 11.56 -2.20
N ILE A 435 13.95 12.55 -3.06
CA ILE A 435 13.81 13.96 -2.66
C ILE A 435 12.59 14.17 -1.77
N LEU A 436 11.43 13.60 -2.11
CA LEU A 436 10.19 13.75 -1.35
C LEU A 436 10.24 13.01 -0.03
N LEU A 437 10.86 11.82 0.04
CA LEU A 437 11.03 11.09 1.30
C LEU A 437 12.06 11.79 2.19
N ARG A 438 13.18 12.31 1.63
CA ARG A 438 14.12 13.15 2.39
C ARG A 438 13.52 14.48 2.78
N LYS A 439 12.76 15.16 1.92
CA LYS A 439 12.05 16.39 2.26
C LYS A 439 10.90 16.13 3.22
N HIS A 440 10.22 14.99 3.19
CA HIS A 440 9.33 14.62 4.29
C HIS A 440 10.11 14.41 5.58
N THR A 441 11.38 14.01 5.52
CA THR A 441 12.30 13.96 6.68
C THR A 441 12.90 15.34 7.04
N LEU A 442 13.04 16.28 6.10
CA LEU A 442 13.68 17.60 6.27
C LEU A 442 12.71 18.79 6.44
N PHE A 443 11.52 18.78 5.84
CA PHE A 443 10.39 19.69 6.15
C PHE A 443 9.84 19.41 7.55
N ILE A 444 10.22 18.29 8.16
CA ILE A 444 10.08 18.03 9.59
C ILE A 444 11.06 18.89 10.42
N LEU A 445 12.00 19.64 9.82
CA LEU A 445 13.02 20.42 10.52
C LEU A 445 13.22 21.89 10.10
N SER A 446 12.58 22.46 9.07
CA SER A 446 12.73 23.90 8.81
C SER A 446 11.57 24.51 8.01
N PHE A 447 10.77 25.34 8.70
CA PHE A 447 10.23 26.57 8.13
C PHE A 447 10.72 27.70 9.05
N PRO A 448 11.54 28.66 8.57
CA PRO A 448 11.65 29.92 9.28
C PRO A 448 10.31 30.64 9.13
N ARG A 449 9.80 31.17 10.25
CA ARG A 449 8.71 32.14 10.25
C ARG A 449 9.14 33.28 9.32
N VAL A 450 8.47 33.44 8.19
CA VAL A 450 8.56 34.70 7.44
C VAL A 450 7.64 35.66 8.17
N THR A 451 8.27 36.61 8.86
CA THR A 451 7.69 37.83 9.41
C THR A 451 7.13 38.72 8.32
#